data_AF-A0A1F9A1J7-F1
#
_entry.id   AF-A0A1F9A1J7-F1
#
_cell.length_a   1.000
_cell.length_b   1.000
_cell.length_c   1.000
_cell.angle_alpha   90.00
_cell.angle_beta   90.00
_cell.angle_gamma   90.00
#
_symmetry.space_group_name_H-M   'P 1'
#
loop_
_entity.id
_entity.type
_entity.pdbx_description
1 polymer ?
#
loop_
_entity_poly.entity_id
_entity_poly.type
_entity_poly.pdbx_seq_one_letter_code
_entity_poly.pdbx_strand_id
1 'polypeptide(L)'
;MINPDFISPCGLYCGVCAVYIAHRDINQKFKERLANLYKGEVPGKGILPNTENLSAEDIRCKGCLSDDQFMHCKQCEIRNCTRKKGYAGCHQCDEFPCRYIEDFPMTVGKKVILRAIPYWREVGTEKWIQDEEARYICPECGQKVFRGVVKCNHCKAELYLD
;
A
#
# COMPACT_ATOMS: atom_id res chain seq x y z
N MET A 1 -6.45 -1.80 18.76
CA MET A 1 -6.33 -3.24 18.43
C MET A 1 -5.81 -3.33 17.01
N ILE A 2 -4.77 -4.13 16.78
CA ILE A 2 -4.17 -4.30 15.44
C ILE A 2 -5.10 -5.15 14.57
N ASN A 3 -5.40 -4.70 13.35
CA ASN A 3 -6.15 -5.50 12.38
C ASN A 3 -5.18 -6.41 11.59
N PRO A 4 -5.25 -7.76 11.75
CA PRO A 4 -4.36 -8.68 11.04
C PRO A 4 -4.53 -8.61 9.52
N ASP A 5 -5.70 -8.24 9.01
CA ASP A 5 -5.97 -8.15 7.58
C ASP A 5 -5.12 -7.07 6.87
N PHE A 6 -4.56 -6.14 7.64
CA PHE A 6 -3.76 -5.02 7.15
C PHE A 6 -2.26 -5.25 7.18
N ILE A 7 -1.79 -6.33 7.81
CA ILE A 7 -0.39 -6.68 7.99
C ILE A 7 0.13 -7.25 6.67
N SER A 8 0.29 -6.37 5.67
CA SER A 8 0.60 -6.79 4.31
C SER A 8 1.99 -7.40 4.22
N PRO A 9 2.15 -8.59 3.60
CA PRO A 9 3.45 -9.27 3.57
C PRO A 9 4.57 -8.46 2.91
N CYS A 10 4.24 -7.58 1.96
CA CYS A 10 5.23 -6.73 1.29
C CYS A 10 5.65 -5.50 2.10
N GLY A 11 5.06 -5.22 3.27
CA GLY A 11 5.38 -4.03 4.07
C GLY A 11 4.61 -2.76 3.64
N LEU A 12 3.69 -2.86 2.68
CA LEU A 12 2.79 -1.79 2.29
C LEU A 12 1.53 -1.77 3.18
N TYR A 13 1.68 -1.40 4.47
CA TYR A 13 0.61 -1.51 5.47
C TYR A 13 -0.75 -1.03 4.93
N CYS A 14 -1.82 -1.85 5.06
CA CYS A 14 -3.09 -1.54 4.39
C CYS A 14 -3.90 -0.45 5.10
N GLY A 15 -3.67 -0.19 6.40
CA GLY A 15 -4.39 0.85 7.14
C GLY A 15 -4.18 2.27 6.58
N VAL A 16 -3.13 2.45 5.77
CA VAL A 16 -2.75 3.72 5.12
C VAL A 16 -2.79 3.62 3.58
N CYS A 17 -3.38 2.55 3.05
CA CYS A 17 -3.52 2.31 1.62
C CYS A 17 -4.66 3.15 1.02
N ALA A 18 -4.37 3.82 -0.09
CA ALA A 18 -5.34 4.63 -0.81
C ALA A 18 -6.60 3.84 -1.26
N VAL A 19 -6.44 2.61 -1.74
CA VAL A 19 -7.58 1.76 -2.18
C VAL A 19 -8.52 1.46 -1.01
N TYR A 20 -7.97 1.05 0.13
CA TYR A 20 -8.75 0.75 1.32
C TYR A 20 -9.48 2.01 1.83
N ILE A 21 -8.76 3.13 1.93
CA ILE A 21 -9.32 4.42 2.38
C ILE A 21 -10.44 4.89 1.44
N ALA A 22 -10.22 4.83 0.13
CA ALA A 22 -11.24 5.21 -0.86
C ALA A 22 -12.50 4.33 -0.78
N HIS A 23 -12.34 3.04 -0.51
CA HIS A 23 -13.46 2.13 -0.32
C HIS A 23 -14.21 2.38 0.99
N ARG A 24 -13.48 2.45 2.12
CA ARG A 24 -14.03 2.70 3.46
C ARG A 24 -14.83 4.00 3.52
N ASP A 25 -14.31 5.05 2.89
CA ASP A 25 -14.91 6.39 2.92
C ASP A 25 -15.95 6.61 1.82
N ILE A 26 -16.26 5.58 1.01
CA ILE A 26 -17.24 5.64 -0.09
C ILE A 26 -16.91 6.82 -1.04
N ASN A 27 -15.62 7.03 -1.32
CA ASN A 27 -15.14 8.22 -2.02
C ASN A 27 -15.02 7.98 -3.52
N GLN A 28 -16.11 8.19 -4.25
CA GLN A 28 -16.19 7.90 -5.69
C GLN A 28 -15.12 8.63 -6.52
N LYS A 29 -14.95 9.94 -6.30
CA LYS A 29 -13.94 10.74 -7.00
C LYS A 29 -12.51 10.24 -6.75
N PHE A 30 -12.23 9.75 -5.55
CA PHE A 30 -10.92 9.19 -5.24
C PHE A 30 -10.72 7.82 -5.90
N LYS A 31 -11.76 6.98 -5.94
CA LYS A 31 -11.73 5.71 -6.66
C LYS A 31 -11.43 5.89 -8.15
N GLU A 32 -12.09 6.84 -8.82
CA GLU A 32 -11.83 7.15 -10.24
C GLU A 32 -10.37 7.55 -10.48
N ARG A 33 -9.81 8.40 -9.62
CA ARG A 33 -8.40 8.80 -9.69
C ARG A 33 -7.45 7.62 -9.50
N LEU A 34 -7.77 6.71 -8.59
CA LEU A 34 -6.96 5.50 -8.35
C LEU A 34 -7.04 4.53 -9.52
N ALA A 35 -8.21 4.37 -10.14
CA ALA A 35 -8.35 3.56 -11.35
C ALA A 35 -7.46 4.08 -12.48
N ASN A 36 -7.48 5.39 -12.74
CA ASN A 36 -6.61 6.03 -13.74
C ASN A 36 -5.13 5.91 -13.40
N LEU A 37 -4.77 6.10 -12.12
CA LEU A 37 -3.40 5.90 -11.64
C LEU A 37 -2.89 4.49 -11.95
N TYR A 38 -3.66 3.46 -11.58
CA TYR A 38 -3.23 2.08 -11.74
C TYR A 38 -3.22 1.59 -13.19
N LYS A 39 -4.02 2.23 -14.07
CA LYS A 39 -3.94 2.11 -15.53
C LYS A 39 -2.69 2.76 -16.15
N GLY A 40 -1.84 3.42 -15.36
CA GLY A 40 -0.64 4.09 -15.86
C GLY A 40 -0.90 5.46 -16.47
N GLU A 41 -2.08 6.06 -16.28
CA GLU A 41 -2.42 7.39 -16.82
C GLU A 41 -1.74 8.54 -16.05
N VAL A 42 -0.99 8.24 -14.98
CA VAL A 42 -0.22 9.23 -14.22
C VAL A 42 1.28 9.00 -14.46
N PRO A 43 1.96 9.92 -15.17
CA PRO A 43 3.37 9.79 -15.51
C PRO A 43 4.26 9.55 -14.28
N GLY A 44 5.22 8.64 -14.42
CA GLY A 44 6.24 8.37 -13.40
C GLY A 44 5.75 7.66 -12.13
N LYS A 45 4.51 7.13 -12.11
CA LYS A 45 3.97 6.38 -10.95
C LYS A 45 3.96 4.86 -11.13
N GLY A 46 4.17 4.38 -12.35
CA GLY A 46 4.08 2.96 -12.71
C GLY A 46 2.67 2.56 -13.15
N ILE A 47 2.51 1.31 -13.54
CA ILE A 47 1.28 0.71 -14.05
C ILE A 47 1.10 -0.68 -13.45
N LEU A 48 -0.10 -1.01 -12.97
CA LEU A 48 -0.39 -2.36 -12.50
C LEU A 48 -0.74 -3.27 -13.68
N PRO A 49 -0.29 -4.54 -13.69
CA PRO A 49 -0.66 -5.48 -14.73
C PRO A 49 -2.16 -5.83 -14.68
N ASN A 50 -2.75 -6.08 -15.86
CA ASN A 50 -4.15 -6.47 -16.05
C ASN A 50 -5.13 -5.42 -15.52
N THR A 51 -4.89 -4.13 -15.82
CA THR A 51 -5.73 -3.02 -15.34
C THR A 51 -6.41 -2.22 -16.43
N GLU A 52 -6.38 -2.67 -17.69
CA GLU A 52 -6.92 -1.97 -18.86
C GLU A 52 -8.42 -1.62 -18.67
N ASN A 53 -9.16 -2.53 -18.03
CA ASN A 53 -10.60 -2.38 -17.75
C ASN A 53 -10.88 -1.98 -16.29
N LEU A 54 -9.86 -1.56 -15.53
CA LEU A 54 -10.02 -1.21 -14.12
C LEU A 54 -10.93 0.02 -13.98
N SER A 55 -12.01 -0.15 -13.23
CA SER A 55 -13.00 0.88 -12.95
C SER A 55 -12.92 1.38 -11.51
N ALA A 56 -13.70 2.43 -11.20
CA ALA A 56 -13.86 2.90 -9.83
C ALA A 56 -14.52 1.84 -8.92
N GLU A 57 -15.38 0.98 -9.47
CA GLU A 57 -16.09 -0.07 -8.72
C GLU A 57 -15.12 -1.15 -8.22
N ASP A 58 -14.06 -1.40 -8.99
CA ASP A 58 -12.98 -2.33 -8.65
C ASP A 58 -12.06 -1.80 -7.54
N ILE A 59 -12.08 -0.50 -7.25
CA ILE A 59 -11.35 0.12 -6.14
C ILE A 59 -12.07 -0.18 -4.82
N ARG A 60 -11.94 -1.44 -4.40
CA ARG A 60 -12.59 -2.02 -3.24
C ARG A 60 -11.68 -3.07 -2.58
N CYS A 61 -11.51 -2.97 -1.27
CA CYS A 61 -10.95 -4.04 -0.43
C CYS A 61 -11.18 -3.78 1.07
N LYS A 62 -10.96 -4.81 1.88
CA LYS A 62 -10.90 -4.78 3.35
C LYS A 62 -9.53 -5.19 3.90
N GLY A 63 -8.48 -5.11 3.08
CA GLY A 63 -7.11 -5.52 3.44
C GLY A 63 -6.62 -6.68 2.59
N CYS A 64 -5.31 -6.75 2.33
CA CYS A 64 -4.75 -7.74 1.41
C CYS A 64 -4.73 -9.17 1.96
N LEU A 65 -4.90 -9.33 3.28
CA LEU A 65 -5.04 -10.62 3.95
C LEU A 65 -6.50 -10.96 4.32
N SER A 66 -7.45 -10.03 4.12
CA SER A 66 -8.88 -10.30 4.26
C SER A 66 -9.43 -11.16 3.11
N ASP A 67 -10.69 -11.57 3.22
CA ASP A 67 -11.43 -12.26 2.14
C ASP A 67 -11.92 -11.31 1.03
N ASP A 68 -11.99 -10.00 1.29
CA ASP A 68 -12.41 -8.98 0.31
C ASP A 68 -11.19 -8.17 -0.16
N GLN A 69 -10.54 -8.66 -1.21
CA GLN A 69 -9.24 -8.15 -1.67
C GLN A 69 -9.37 -7.31 -2.94
N PHE A 70 -8.52 -6.30 -3.05
CA PHE A 70 -8.36 -5.58 -4.32
C PHE A 70 -7.85 -6.53 -5.39
N MET A 71 -8.32 -6.37 -6.64
CA MET A 71 -8.04 -7.33 -7.73
C MET A 71 -6.55 -7.64 -7.91
N HIS A 72 -5.68 -6.62 -7.84
CA HIS A 72 -4.24 -6.83 -7.96
C HIS A 72 -3.65 -7.60 -6.77
N CYS A 73 -4.22 -7.44 -5.57
CA CYS A 73 -3.81 -8.22 -4.41
C CYS A 73 -4.17 -9.70 -4.59
N LYS A 74 -5.28 -10.04 -5.27
CA LYS A 74 -5.68 -11.43 -5.53
C LYS A 74 -4.62 -12.22 -6.30
N GLN A 75 -3.94 -11.57 -7.24
CA GLN A 75 -2.89 -12.15 -8.09
C GLN A 75 -1.46 -11.84 -7.63
N CYS A 76 -1.27 -11.31 -6.41
CA CYS A 76 0.03 -10.83 -5.95
C CYS A 76 1.03 -11.97 -5.68
N GLU A 77 2.13 -12.00 -6.44
CA GLU A 77 3.18 -13.02 -6.30
C GLU A 77 3.89 -12.95 -4.94
N ILE A 78 4.10 -11.75 -4.39
CA ILE A 78 4.75 -11.59 -3.07
C ILE A 78 3.93 -12.32 -2.00
N ARG A 79 2.61 -12.16 -1.99
CA ARG A 79 1.73 -12.83 -1.03
C ARG A 79 1.72 -14.35 -1.23
N ASN A 80 1.71 -14.80 -2.48
CA ASN A 80 1.80 -16.23 -2.77
C ASN A 80 3.14 -16.81 -2.30
N CYS A 81 4.24 -16.07 -2.47
CA CYS A 81 5.56 -16.44 -1.99
C CYS A 81 5.60 -16.57 -0.46
N THR A 82 5.12 -15.56 0.28
CA THR A 82 5.13 -15.62 1.76
C THR A 82 4.25 -16.74 2.30
N ARG A 83 3.07 -16.99 1.69
CA ARG A 83 2.24 -18.15 2.04
C ARG A 83 2.97 -19.48 1.83
N LYS A 84 3.64 -19.66 0.69
CA LYS A 84 4.41 -20.89 0.40
C LYS A 84 5.58 -21.10 1.36
N LYS A 85 6.27 -20.02 1.75
CA LYS A 85 7.39 -20.06 2.71
C LYS A 85 6.94 -20.12 4.18
N GLY A 86 5.65 -19.98 4.47
CA GLY A 86 5.14 -19.90 5.84
C GLY A 86 5.50 -18.60 6.56
N TYR A 87 5.80 -17.53 5.82
CA TYR A 87 6.19 -16.24 6.38
C TYR A 87 4.98 -15.35 6.63
N ALA A 88 5.02 -14.62 7.75
CA ALA A 88 4.10 -13.51 8.03
C ALA A 88 4.33 -12.32 7.08
N GLY A 89 5.58 -12.10 6.66
CA GLY A 89 5.92 -11.04 5.70
C GLY A 89 7.37 -11.13 5.24
N CYS A 90 7.72 -10.31 4.25
CA CYS A 90 9.06 -10.24 3.67
C CYS A 90 10.15 -9.84 4.69
N HIS A 91 9.78 -9.28 5.85
CA HIS A 91 10.71 -9.01 6.94
C HIS A 91 11.41 -10.29 7.45
N GLN A 92 10.78 -11.46 7.29
CA GLN A 92 11.34 -12.77 7.64
C GLN A 92 12.18 -13.42 6.52
N CYS A 93 12.30 -12.78 5.35
CA CYS A 93 12.99 -13.34 4.21
C CYS A 93 14.44 -12.85 4.12
N ASP A 94 15.41 -13.76 4.22
CA ASP A 94 16.84 -13.43 4.14
C ASP A 94 17.28 -12.99 2.72
N GLU A 95 16.54 -13.41 1.69
CA GLU A 95 16.75 -12.98 0.29
C GLU A 95 16.25 -11.55 0.00
N PHE A 96 15.72 -10.81 0.99
CA PHE A 96 15.19 -9.47 0.75
C PHE A 96 16.32 -8.43 0.57
N PRO A 97 16.23 -7.51 -0.43
CA PRO A 97 15.23 -7.46 -1.48
C PRO A 97 15.50 -8.50 -2.58
N CYS A 98 14.44 -9.21 -3.01
CA CYS A 98 14.53 -10.20 -4.09
C CYS A 98 13.83 -9.70 -5.36
N ARG A 99 13.88 -10.50 -6.43
CA ARG A 99 13.29 -10.17 -7.75
C ARG A 99 11.85 -9.63 -7.69
N TYR A 100 10.99 -10.16 -6.80
CA TYR A 100 9.60 -9.68 -6.68
C TYR A 100 9.50 -8.22 -6.22
N ILE A 101 10.52 -7.74 -5.51
CA ILE A 101 10.62 -6.35 -5.04
C ILE A 101 11.32 -5.49 -6.11
N GLU A 102 12.33 -6.05 -6.78
CA GLU A 102 13.02 -5.39 -7.89
C GLU A 102 12.07 -5.10 -9.06
N ASP A 103 11.19 -6.06 -9.38
CA ASP A 103 10.22 -5.95 -10.48
C ASP A 103 8.90 -5.29 -10.06
N PHE A 104 8.82 -4.74 -8.83
CA PHE A 104 7.56 -4.21 -8.32
C PHE A 104 7.06 -3.02 -9.18
N PRO A 105 5.83 -3.08 -9.71
CA PRO A 105 5.41 -2.22 -10.82
C PRO A 105 5.16 -0.75 -10.44
N MET A 106 4.92 -0.47 -9.16
CA MET A 106 4.57 0.88 -8.68
C MET A 106 5.78 1.54 -8.03
N THR A 107 6.24 2.66 -8.59
CA THR A 107 7.47 3.35 -8.16
C THR A 107 7.45 3.72 -6.68
N VAL A 108 6.36 4.36 -6.22
CA VAL A 108 6.20 4.74 -4.80
C VAL A 108 6.08 3.50 -3.92
N GLY A 109 5.32 2.50 -4.36
CA GLY A 109 5.16 1.26 -3.61
C GLY A 109 6.51 0.55 -3.42
N LYS A 110 7.33 0.44 -4.47
CA LYS A 110 8.68 -0.13 -4.40
C LYS A 110 9.56 0.62 -3.40
N LYS A 111 9.56 1.95 -3.45
CA LYS A 111 10.29 2.80 -2.49
C LYS A 111 9.87 2.49 -1.05
N VAL A 112 8.56 2.44 -0.80
CA VAL A 112 8.03 2.16 0.55
C VAL A 112 8.37 0.73 1.00
N ILE A 113 8.29 -0.28 0.13
CA ILE A 113 8.68 -1.65 0.46
C ILE A 113 10.14 -1.70 0.93
N LEU A 114 11.05 -1.08 0.17
CA LEU A 114 12.48 -1.04 0.46
C LEU A 114 12.80 -0.33 1.78
N ARG A 115 12.00 0.66 2.19
CA ARG A 115 12.09 1.32 3.50
C ARG A 115 11.47 0.47 4.61
N ALA A 116 10.26 -0.03 4.39
CA ALA A 116 9.41 -0.58 5.43
C ALA A 116 9.87 -1.97 5.90
N ILE A 117 10.37 -2.82 4.99
CA ILE A 117 10.75 -4.19 5.35
C ILE A 117 11.98 -4.26 6.27
N PRO A 118 13.10 -3.55 6.01
CA PRO A 118 14.22 -3.52 6.95
C PRO A 118 13.81 -2.96 8.31
N TYR A 119 13.02 -1.89 8.32
CA TYR A 119 12.50 -1.31 9.56
C TYR A 119 11.61 -2.29 10.33
N TRP A 120 10.68 -2.96 9.65
CA TRP A 120 9.81 -3.97 10.28
C TRP A 120 10.63 -5.12 10.90
N ARG A 121 11.71 -5.55 10.24
CA ARG A 121 12.64 -6.54 10.81
C ARG A 121 13.30 -6.05 12.10
N GLU A 122 13.65 -4.77 12.16
CA GLU A 122 14.33 -4.15 13.31
C GLU A 122 13.39 -3.96 14.52
N VAL A 123 12.20 -3.40 14.29
CA VAL A 123 11.33 -2.94 15.39
C VAL A 123 10.20 -3.90 15.74
N GLY A 124 9.99 -4.94 14.92
CA GLY A 124 8.88 -5.87 15.07
C GLY A 124 7.52 -5.31 14.62
N THR A 125 6.53 -6.19 14.55
CA THR A 125 5.25 -5.91 13.88
C THR A 125 4.44 -4.79 14.52
N GLU A 126 4.31 -4.77 15.84
CA GLU A 126 3.44 -3.79 16.50
C GLU A 126 3.97 -2.35 16.33
N LYS A 127 5.27 -2.16 16.53
CA LYS A 127 5.92 -0.85 16.39
C LYS A 127 5.92 -0.38 14.94
N TRP A 128 6.24 -1.27 14.00
CA TRP A 128 6.15 -0.98 12.56
C TRP A 128 4.75 -0.47 12.16
N ILE A 129 3.69 -1.11 12.65
CA ILE A 129 2.31 -0.69 12.35
C ILE A 129 2.03 0.70 12.91
N GLN A 130 2.36 0.95 14.18
CA GLN A 130 2.15 2.26 14.81
C GLN A 130 2.87 3.37 14.04
N ASP A 131 4.10 3.11 13.58
CA ASP A 131 4.89 4.09 12.86
C ASP A 131 4.41 4.30 11.43
N GLU A 132 3.94 3.26 10.75
CA GLU A 132 3.26 3.44 9.46
C GLU A 132 1.97 4.24 9.64
N GLU A 133 1.17 4.02 10.68
CA GLU A 133 -0.03 4.83 10.95
C GLU A 133 0.31 6.29 11.24
N ALA A 134 1.35 6.55 12.04
CA ALA A 134 1.78 7.89 12.40
C ALA A 134 2.40 8.65 11.22
N ARG A 135 3.08 7.95 10.30
CA ARG A 135 3.75 8.54 9.13
C ARG A 135 2.78 9.27 8.20
N TYR A 136 1.57 8.74 8.00
CA TYR A 136 0.60 9.33 7.06
C TYR A 136 -0.38 10.27 7.77
N ILE A 137 0.19 11.21 8.50
CA ILE A 137 -0.48 12.36 9.10
C ILE A 137 0.18 13.63 8.56
N CYS A 138 -0.62 14.59 8.10
CA CYS A 138 -0.11 15.87 7.64
C CYS A 138 0.52 16.64 8.81
N PRO A 139 1.82 17.02 8.74
CA PRO A 139 2.49 17.69 9.86
C PRO A 139 1.95 19.10 10.10
N GLU A 140 1.41 19.76 9.07
CA GLU A 140 0.89 21.13 9.16
C GLU A 140 -0.48 21.24 9.81
N CYS A 141 -1.33 20.22 9.71
CA CYS A 141 -2.72 20.32 10.18
C CYS A 141 -3.28 19.07 10.87
N GLY A 142 -2.47 18.02 11.06
CA GLY A 142 -2.90 16.79 11.72
C GLY A 142 -3.89 15.92 10.91
N GLN A 143 -4.23 16.31 9.68
CA GLN A 143 -5.13 15.54 8.84
C GLN A 143 -4.52 14.18 8.48
N LYS A 144 -5.28 13.10 8.69
CA LYS A 144 -4.92 11.76 8.17
C LYS A 144 -4.88 11.78 6.65
N VAL A 145 -3.80 11.27 6.08
CA VAL A 145 -3.56 11.14 4.64
C VAL A 145 -3.24 9.69 4.29
N PHE A 146 -2.71 9.42 3.10
CA PHE A 146 -2.49 8.06 2.59
C PHE A 146 -1.12 7.94 1.91
N ARG A 147 -0.63 6.71 1.77
CA ARG A 147 0.62 6.42 1.07
C ARG A 147 0.62 6.89 -0.39
N GLY A 148 1.65 7.62 -0.81
CA GLY A 148 1.75 8.21 -2.15
C GLY A 148 1.09 9.59 -2.28
N VAL A 149 0.56 10.15 -1.20
CA VAL A 149 0.05 11.52 -1.20
C VAL A 149 1.20 12.52 -1.38
N VAL A 150 1.02 13.49 -2.27
CA VAL A 150 1.98 14.59 -2.47
C VAL A 150 1.45 15.93 -1.96
N LYS A 151 0.15 16.03 -1.67
CA LYS A 151 -0.50 17.26 -1.23
C LYS A 151 -1.64 16.96 -0.27
N CYS A 152 -1.69 17.66 0.86
CA CYS A 152 -2.75 17.50 1.85
C CYS A 152 -4.11 17.91 1.26
N ASN A 153 -5.13 17.06 1.41
CA ASN A 153 -6.48 17.38 0.93
C ASN A 153 -7.19 18.44 1.78
N HIS A 154 -6.71 18.69 3.02
CA HIS A 154 -7.24 19.71 3.92
C HIS A 154 -6.51 21.05 3.76
N CYS A 155 -5.29 21.18 4.28
CA CYS A 155 -4.53 22.45 4.30
C CYS A 155 -3.74 22.76 3.01
N LYS A 156 -3.72 21.84 2.04
CA LYS A 156 -3.01 21.99 0.75
C LYS A 156 -1.49 22.06 0.81
N ALA A 157 -0.88 21.82 1.98
CA ALA A 157 0.56 21.67 2.11
C ALA A 157 1.10 20.55 1.20
N GLU A 158 2.28 20.76 0.62
CA GLU A 158 3.02 19.72 -0.09
C GLU A 158 3.60 18.71 0.92
N LEU A 159 3.56 17.43 0.58
CA LEU A 159 3.87 16.33 1.48
C LEU A 159 4.93 15.40 0.87
N TYR A 160 5.91 15.02 1.69
CA TYR A 160 6.99 14.10 1.35
C TYR A 160 7.11 13.03 2.43
N LEU A 161 6.16 12.07 2.43
CA LEU A 161 6.03 11.07 3.50
C LEU A 161 6.62 9.69 3.15
N ASP A 162 6.86 9.44 1.85
CA ASP A 162 7.36 8.18 1.27
C ASP A 162 8.86 8.20 0.95
#